data_AF-A0A3A9EL68-F1
#
_entry.id   AF-A0A3A9EL68-F1
#
_cell.length_a   1.000
_cell.length_b   1.000
_cell.length_c   1.000
_cell.angle_alpha   90.00
_cell.angle_beta   90.00
_cell.angle_gamma   90.00
#
_symmetry.space_group_name_H-M   'P 1'
#
loop_
_entity.id
_entity.type
_entity.pdbx_description
1 polymer ?
#
loop_
_entity_poly.entity_id
_entity_poly.type
_entity_poly.pdbx_seq_one_letter_code
_entity_poly.pdbx_strand_id
1 'polypeptide(L)'
;MLEQVLRETKNWFLVPGGVHPGSYTIQDGGIALPFLQEGQYFRICGSLFNDGLHRYGPAMELLQDEAFRGAVWALAVPRAVVELAEEIAAWQKKYGAVIESPYTSESFGGYSYSKASGAGDSTGSGGWQTAFRERLNPYRKLRGI
;
A
#
# COMPACT_ATOMS: atom_id res chain seq x y z
N MET A 1 1.41 3.77 -2.36
CA MET A 1 0.01 3.57 -1.92
C MET A 1 -0.44 2.13 -2.03
N LEU A 2 -0.32 1.50 -3.22
CA LEU A 2 -0.76 0.11 -3.44
C LEU A 2 -0.27 -0.87 -2.38
N GLU A 3 1.00 -0.82 -1.99
CA GLU A 3 1.52 -1.68 -0.94
C GLU A 3 0.79 -1.51 0.40
N GLN A 4 0.43 -0.27 0.79
CA GLN A 4 -0.32 -0.02 2.02
C GLN A 4 -1.72 -0.63 1.93
N VAL A 5 -2.37 -0.57 0.77
CA VAL A 5 -3.66 -1.21 0.51
C VAL A 5 -3.57 -2.74 0.62
N LEU A 6 -2.51 -3.35 0.07
CA LEU A 6 -2.28 -4.80 0.20
C LEU A 6 -2.01 -5.22 1.66
N ARG A 7 -1.26 -4.41 2.41
CA ARG A 7 -1.02 -4.61 3.86
C ARG A 7 -2.31 -4.47 4.68
N GLU A 8 -3.11 -3.45 4.41
CA GLU A 8 -4.38 -3.16 5.09
C GLU A 8 -5.43 -4.25 4.81
N THR A 9 -5.54 -4.70 3.55
CA THR A 9 -6.43 -5.81 3.20
C THR A 9 -5.92 -7.17 3.68
N LYS A 10 -4.66 -7.24 4.13
CA LYS A 10 -3.93 -8.47 4.49
C LYS A 10 -3.97 -9.50 3.37
N ASN A 11 -4.10 -9.02 2.13
CA ASN A 11 -4.24 -9.85 0.95
C ASN A 11 -3.21 -9.43 -0.09
N TRP A 12 -2.22 -10.29 -0.31
CA TRP A 12 -1.19 -10.07 -1.32
C TRP A 12 -1.57 -10.62 -2.70
N PHE A 13 -2.73 -11.28 -2.85
CA PHE A 13 -3.15 -11.91 -4.10
C PHE A 13 -2.07 -12.83 -4.69
N LEU A 14 -1.48 -13.67 -3.83
CA LEU A 14 -0.46 -14.64 -4.23
C LEU A 14 -1.00 -15.55 -5.32
N VAL A 15 -0.24 -15.73 -6.40
CA VAL A 15 -0.53 -16.80 -7.37
C VAL A 15 -0.36 -18.17 -6.69
N PRO A 16 -1.07 -19.22 -7.12
CA PRO A 16 -0.84 -20.57 -6.62
C PRO A 16 0.65 -20.95 -6.76
N GLY A 17 1.30 -21.31 -5.65
CA GLY A 17 2.74 -21.61 -5.64
C GLY A 17 3.65 -20.38 -5.82
N GLY A 18 3.11 -19.17 -5.71
CA GLY A 18 3.83 -17.92 -5.99
C GLY A 18 4.86 -17.48 -4.95
N VAL A 19 5.15 -18.29 -3.94
CA VAL A 19 6.22 -17.98 -2.98
C VAL A 19 7.46 -18.75 -3.42
N HIS A 20 8.46 -18.02 -3.89
CA HIS A 20 9.72 -18.56 -4.35
C HIS A 20 10.82 -18.22 -3.33
N PRO A 21 11.13 -19.09 -2.36
CA PRO A 21 12.28 -18.91 -1.49
C PRO A 21 13.56 -19.24 -2.23
N GLY A 22 14.64 -18.48 -2.00
CA GLY A 22 15.90 -18.70 -2.70
C GLY A 22 16.99 -17.70 -2.35
N SER A 23 18.13 -17.86 -3.03
CA SER A 23 19.16 -16.84 -3.10
C SER A 23 18.99 -16.05 -4.38
N TYR A 24 18.93 -14.73 -4.27
CA TYR A 24 18.72 -13.82 -5.38
C TYR A 24 19.89 -12.86 -5.48
N THR A 25 20.27 -12.53 -6.71
CA THR A 25 21.29 -11.54 -7.01
C THR A 25 20.66 -10.46 -7.87
N ILE A 26 20.78 -9.22 -7.41
CA ILE A 26 20.40 -8.01 -8.12
C ILE A 26 21.69 -7.38 -8.64
N GLN A 27 21.73 -7.11 -9.94
CA GLN A 27 22.87 -6.50 -10.62
C GLN A 27 22.38 -5.52 -11.67
N ASP A 28 23.07 -4.39 -11.81
CA ASP A 28 22.76 -3.33 -12.77
C ASP A 28 21.31 -2.84 -12.68
N GLY A 29 20.73 -2.85 -11.47
CA GLY A 29 19.34 -2.46 -11.26
C GLY A 29 18.29 -3.51 -11.60
N GLY A 30 18.69 -4.68 -12.10
CA GLY A 30 17.81 -5.74 -12.56
C GLY A 30 17.87 -7.02 -11.71
N ILE A 31 16.78 -7.79 -11.75
CA ILE A 31 16.70 -9.13 -11.17
C ILE A 31 16.06 -10.09 -12.17
N ALA A 32 16.70 -11.23 -12.40
CA ALA A 32 16.20 -12.25 -13.32
C ALA A 32 15.15 -13.12 -12.61
N LEU A 33 13.88 -12.98 -13.00
CA LEU A 33 12.75 -13.69 -12.41
C LEU A 33 11.95 -14.41 -13.51
N PRO A 34 12.38 -15.60 -13.97
CA PRO A 34 11.80 -16.27 -15.15
C PRO A 34 10.35 -16.75 -14.96
N PHE A 35 9.85 -16.73 -13.72
CA PHE A 35 8.48 -17.10 -13.38
C PHE A 35 7.51 -15.91 -13.36
N LEU A 36 7.99 -14.67 -13.59
CA LEU A 36 7.17 -13.48 -13.66
C LEU A 36 6.91 -13.04 -15.11
N GLN A 37 5.74 -12.49 -15.34
CA GLN A 37 5.37 -11.86 -16.60
C GLN A 37 5.57 -10.35 -16.55
N GLU A 38 5.82 -9.72 -17.70
CA GLU A 38 5.93 -8.27 -17.79
C GLU A 38 4.66 -7.58 -17.27
N GLY A 39 4.86 -6.56 -16.45
CA GLY A 39 3.80 -5.82 -15.77
C GLY A 39 3.26 -6.48 -14.50
N GLN A 40 3.67 -7.70 -14.17
CA GLN A 40 3.24 -8.42 -12.97
C GLN A 40 3.83 -7.80 -11.70
N TYR A 41 3.01 -7.68 -10.65
CA TYR A 41 3.49 -7.26 -9.34
C TYR A 41 4.18 -8.42 -8.62
N PHE A 42 5.29 -8.12 -7.96
CA PHE A 42 5.98 -9.06 -7.11
C PHE A 42 6.45 -8.36 -5.83
N ARG A 43 6.65 -9.14 -4.77
CA ARG A 43 7.18 -8.62 -3.51
C ARG A 43 8.49 -9.33 -3.18
N ILE A 44 9.52 -8.56 -2.88
CA ILE A 44 10.78 -9.08 -2.34
C ILE A 44 10.64 -9.12 -0.81
N CYS A 45 11.00 -10.25 -0.22
CA CYS A 45 11.07 -10.44 1.23
C CYS A 45 12.49 -10.88 1.62
N GLY A 46 13.14 -10.18 2.55
CA GLY A 46 14.44 -10.55 3.11
C GLY A 46 15.65 -9.98 2.37
N SER A 47 15.46 -8.95 1.55
CA SER A 47 16.55 -8.10 1.03
C SER A 47 16.79 -6.94 1.99
N LEU A 48 18.03 -6.45 2.08
CA LEU A 48 18.35 -5.29 2.90
C LEU A 48 17.87 -3.98 2.27
N PHE A 49 18.01 -3.85 0.95
CA PHE A 49 17.74 -2.61 0.23
C PHE A 49 16.44 -2.63 -0.59
N ASN A 50 16.02 -3.82 -1.03
CA ASN A 50 14.98 -3.98 -2.03
C ASN A 50 13.70 -4.61 -1.48
N ASP A 51 13.55 -4.73 -0.16
CA ASP A 51 12.32 -5.27 0.45
C ASP A 51 11.11 -4.37 0.12
N GLY A 52 10.02 -5.00 -0.32
CA GLY A 52 8.82 -4.26 -0.70
C GLY A 52 8.17 -4.75 -1.99
N LEU A 53 7.17 -3.98 -2.42
CA LEU A 53 6.37 -4.26 -3.62
C LEU A 53 7.01 -3.61 -4.85
N HIS A 54 7.21 -4.41 -5.89
CA HIS A 54 7.81 -4.03 -7.17
C HIS A 54 6.91 -4.46 -8.33
N ARG A 55 7.11 -3.84 -9.49
CA ARG A 55 6.44 -4.23 -10.74
C ARG A 55 7.49 -4.69 -11.73
N TYR A 56 7.35 -5.92 -12.21
CA TYR A 56 8.29 -6.52 -13.15
C TYR A 56 8.11 -5.92 -14.54
N GLY A 57 9.20 -5.69 -15.27
CA GLY A 57 9.19 -5.17 -16.65
C GLY A 57 10.15 -4.00 -16.87
N PRO A 58 10.21 -3.45 -18.10
CA PRO A 58 11.17 -2.42 -18.48
C PRO A 58 10.96 -1.07 -17.77
N ALA A 59 9.78 -0.86 -17.19
CA ALA A 59 9.46 0.32 -16.40
C ALA A 59 9.69 0.11 -14.89
N MET A 60 10.38 -0.96 -14.48
CA MET A 60 10.70 -1.18 -13.07
C MET A 60 11.69 -0.13 -12.57
N GLU A 61 11.55 0.26 -11.31
CA GLU A 61 12.55 1.09 -10.64
C GLU A 61 13.85 0.29 -10.51
N LEU A 62 14.98 0.97 -10.69
CA LEU A 62 16.29 0.33 -10.58
C LEU A 62 16.49 -0.14 -9.14
N LEU A 63 16.69 -1.44 -8.98
CA LEU A 63 16.96 -2.06 -7.69
C LEU A 63 18.42 -1.80 -7.26
N GLN A 64 18.68 -1.74 -5.97
CA GLN A 64 20.05 -1.61 -5.49
C GLN A 64 20.76 -2.97 -5.58
N ASP A 65 21.97 -2.96 -6.14
CA ASP A 65 22.78 -4.17 -6.29
C ASP A 65 23.02 -4.85 -4.93
N GLU A 66 22.64 -6.12 -4.85
CA GLU A 66 22.71 -6.91 -3.62
C GLU A 66 22.61 -8.41 -3.95
N ALA A 67 23.28 -9.25 -3.17
CA ALA A 67 22.98 -10.67 -3.10
C ALA A 67 22.34 -10.99 -1.74
N PHE A 68 21.12 -11.54 -1.74
CA PHE A 68 20.39 -11.81 -0.51
C PHE A 68 19.74 -13.20 -0.53
N ARG A 69 19.48 -13.73 0.66
CA ARG A 69 18.72 -14.98 0.86
C ARG A 69 17.35 -14.63 1.43
N GLY A 70 16.31 -14.87 0.66
CA GLY A 70 14.96 -14.44 0.99
C GLY A 70 13.90 -15.16 0.19
N ALA A 71 12.82 -14.47 -0.14
CA ALA A 71 11.78 -14.98 -1.01
C ALA A 71 11.22 -13.91 -1.93
N VAL A 72 10.91 -14.29 -3.17
CA VAL A 72 10.16 -13.47 -4.11
C VAL A 72 8.73 -14.00 -4.19
N TRP A 73 7.76 -13.13 -3.97
CA TRP A 73 6.34 -13.45 -3.99
C TRP A 73 5.72 -12.94 -5.28
N ALA A 74 5.27 -13.83 -6.16
CA ALA A 74 4.55 -13.50 -7.37
C ALA A 74 3.07 -13.20 -7.05
N LEU A 75 2.60 -12.03 -7.48
CA LEU A 75 1.26 -11.54 -7.16
C LEU A 75 0.40 -11.42 -8.42
N ALA A 76 -0.90 -11.68 -8.29
CA ALA A 76 -1.93 -11.43 -9.30
C ALA A 76 -2.91 -10.39 -8.77
N VAL A 77 -2.42 -9.17 -8.55
CA VAL A 77 -3.23 -8.06 -8.02
C VAL A 77 -4.30 -7.69 -9.05
N PRO A 78 -5.60 -7.75 -8.71
CA PRO A 78 -6.66 -7.34 -9.63
C PRO A 78 -6.54 -5.86 -9.98
N ARG A 79 -6.82 -5.51 -11.25
CA ARG A 79 -6.79 -4.12 -11.73
C ARG A 79 -7.63 -3.18 -10.86
N ALA A 80 -8.80 -3.63 -10.41
CA ALA A 80 -9.68 -2.85 -9.55
C ALA A 80 -9.02 -2.45 -8.21
N VAL A 81 -8.10 -3.26 -7.68
CA VAL A 81 -7.34 -2.94 -6.46
C VAL A 81 -6.25 -1.91 -6.74
N VAL A 82 -5.63 -1.99 -7.92
CA VAL A 82 -4.64 -0.99 -8.36
C VAL A 82 -5.32 0.37 -8.54
N GLU A 83 -6.44 0.41 -9.26
CA GLU A 83 -7.23 1.64 -9.48
C GLU A 83 -7.75 2.21 -8.14
N LEU A 84 -8.19 1.35 -7.22
CA LEU A 84 -8.59 1.78 -5.87
C LEU A 84 -7.40 2.40 -5.12
N ALA A 85 -6.19 1.85 -5.24
CA ALA A 85 -5.01 2.40 -4.60
C ALA A 85 -4.59 3.76 -5.20
N GLU A 86 -4.78 3.97 -6.51
CA GLU A 86 -4.57 5.26 -7.16
C GLU A 86 -5.59 6.30 -6.67
N GLU A 87 -6.86 5.90 -6.55
CA GLU A 87 -7.92 6.76 -6.01
C GLU A 87 -7.63 7.18 -4.57
N ILE A 88 -7.19 6.23 -3.72
CA ILE A 88 -6.76 6.50 -2.35
C ILE A 88 -5.56 7.45 -2.33
N ALA A 89 -4.59 7.27 -3.23
CA ALA A 89 -3.43 8.16 -3.32
C ALA A 89 -3.84 9.60 -3.69
N ALA A 90 -4.75 9.75 -4.65
CA ALA A 90 -5.30 11.05 -5.04
C ALA A 90 -6.11 11.69 -3.91
N TRP A 91 -6.92 10.90 -3.20
CA TRP A 91 -7.67 11.36 -2.02
C TRP A 91 -6.72 11.81 -0.90
N GLN A 92 -5.69 11.03 -0.59
CA GLN A 92 -4.71 11.39 0.44
C GLN A 92 -3.91 12.62 0.05
N LYS A 93 -3.58 12.83 -1.23
CA LYS A 93 -2.94 14.07 -1.68
C LYS A 93 -3.84 15.30 -1.50
N LYS A 94 -5.16 15.13 -1.66
CA LYS A 94 -6.14 16.21 -1.56
C LYS A 94 -6.54 16.55 -0.12
N TYR A 95 -6.68 15.52 0.73
CA TYR A 95 -7.23 15.65 2.08
C TYR A 95 -6.22 15.33 3.19
N GLY A 96 -5.06 14.75 2.86
CA GLY A 96 -4.03 14.36 3.83
C GLY A 96 -3.53 15.52 4.67
N ALA A 97 -3.23 16.67 4.05
CA ALA A 97 -2.82 17.87 4.77
C ALA A 97 -3.91 18.47 5.68
N VAL A 98 -5.19 18.24 5.36
CA VAL A 98 -6.33 18.73 6.16
C VAL A 98 -6.58 17.81 7.36
N ILE A 99 -6.35 16.51 7.20
CA ILE A 99 -6.51 15.49 8.25
C ILE A 99 -5.29 15.45 9.18
N GLU A 100 -4.09 15.70 8.65
CA GLU A 100 -2.84 15.78 9.44
C GLU A 100 -2.66 17.14 10.14
N SER A 101 -3.46 18.16 9.81
CA SER A 101 -3.41 19.45 10.50
C SER A 101 -4.15 19.38 11.85
N PRO A 102 -3.46 19.47 13.00
CA PRO A 102 -4.10 19.51 14.31
C PRO A 102 -4.58 20.94 14.67
N TYR A 103 -4.34 21.93 13.80
CA TYR A 103 -4.57 23.34 14.11
C TYR A 103 -5.80 23.88 13.37
N THR A 104 -6.95 23.81 14.04
CA THR A 104 -7.87 24.94 14.09
C THR A 104 -8.03 25.35 15.55
N SER A 105 -6.94 25.83 16.15
CA SER A 105 -6.99 26.56 17.42
C SER A 105 -6.86 28.05 17.11
N GLU A 106 -7.99 28.69 16.83
CA GLU A 106 -8.09 30.14 16.94
C GLU A 106 -8.24 30.47 18.44
N SER A 107 -7.12 30.79 19.09
CA SER A 107 -7.17 31.38 20.43
C SER A 107 -7.48 32.86 20.30
N PHE A 108 -8.76 33.21 20.40
CA PHE A 108 -9.18 34.59 20.68
C PHE A 108 -9.93 34.64 22.01
N GLY A 109 -9.24 35.10 23.05
CA GLY A 109 -9.85 35.72 24.22
C GLY A 109 -10.85 34.88 25.04
N GLY A 110 -10.43 33.71 25.54
CA GLY A 110 -11.01 33.14 26.77
C GLY A 110 -12.40 32.48 26.67
N TYR A 111 -13.01 32.40 25.48
CA TYR A 111 -14.23 31.62 25.29
C TYR A 111 -13.90 30.29 24.59
N SER A 112 -13.87 29.21 25.37
CA SER A 112 -13.84 27.86 24.82
C SER A 112 -15.22 27.53 24.24
N TYR A 113 -15.40 27.84 22.96
CA TYR A 113 -16.48 27.24 22.18
C TYR A 113 -16.03 25.86 21.75
N SER A 114 -16.49 24.81 22.45
CA SER A 114 -16.66 23.51 21.83
C SER A 114 -17.81 23.64 20.84
N LYS A 115 -17.54 24.16 19.63
CA LYS A 115 -18.47 23.94 18.52
C LYS A 115 -18.44 22.44 18.25
N ALA A 116 -19.47 21.75 18.72
CA ALA A 116 -19.93 20.53 18.10
C ALA A 116 -20.13 20.87 16.62
N SER A 117 -19.16 20.48 15.80
CA SER A 117 -19.23 20.61 14.35
C SER A 117 -20.37 19.71 13.90
N GLY A 118 -21.56 20.32 13.78
CA GLY A 118 -22.64 19.84 12.95
C GLY A 118 -22.21 19.89 11.48
N ALA A 119 -21.30 19.01 11.12
CA ALA A 119 -21.15 18.42 9.81
C ALA A 119 -21.29 16.92 10.08
N GLY A 120 -22.24 16.27 9.40
CA GLY A 120 -22.58 14.87 9.62
C GLY A 120 -21.34 14.00 9.79
N ASP A 121 -21.34 13.22 10.87
CA ASP A 121 -20.31 12.25 11.22
C ASP A 121 -18.92 12.85 11.55
N SER A 122 -18.88 13.69 12.59
CA SER A 122 -17.65 13.95 13.36
C SER A 122 -17.24 12.75 14.24
N THR A 123 -17.48 11.52 13.77
CA THR A 123 -16.70 10.31 14.10
C THR A 123 -15.49 10.14 13.17
N GLY A 124 -15.26 11.12 12.28
CA GLY A 124 -14.29 11.11 11.18
C GLY A 124 -12.80 11.22 11.53
N SER A 125 -12.35 10.71 12.67
CA SER A 125 -10.92 10.54 13.01
C SER A 125 -10.25 9.39 12.24
N GLY A 126 -10.85 8.95 11.13
CA GLY A 126 -10.39 7.82 10.35
C GLY A 126 -9.62 8.29 9.12
N GLY A 127 -8.37 7.87 8.98
CA GLY A 127 -7.62 8.03 7.73
C GLY A 127 -8.32 7.35 6.53
N TRP A 128 -7.65 7.29 5.38
CA TRP A 128 -8.20 6.68 4.16
C TRP A 128 -8.74 5.25 4.39
N GLN A 129 -8.22 4.52 5.38
CA GLN A 129 -8.69 3.19 5.77
C GLN A 129 -10.17 3.18 6.19
N THR A 130 -10.67 4.27 6.78
CA THR A 130 -12.07 4.41 7.17
C THR A 130 -12.91 4.90 6.00
N ALA A 131 -12.43 5.93 5.28
CA ALA A 131 -13.13 6.51 4.13
C ALA A 131 -13.37 5.48 3.00
N PHE A 132 -12.44 4.54 2.82
CA PHE A 132 -12.53 3.50 1.78
C PHE A 132 -12.87 2.11 2.32
N ARG A 133 -13.27 2.00 3.59
CA ARG A 133 -13.49 0.71 4.28
C ARG A 133 -14.43 -0.24 3.51
N GLU A 134 -15.57 0.27 3.06
CA GLU A 134 -16.57 -0.55 2.36
C GLU A 134 -16.05 -1.09 1.03
N ARG A 135 -15.23 -0.30 0.32
CA ARG A 135 -14.62 -0.70 -0.96
C ARG A 135 -13.42 -1.64 -0.78
N LEU A 136 -12.76 -1.58 0.37
CA LEU A 136 -11.65 -2.48 0.72
C LEU A 136 -12.12 -3.84 1.23
N ASN A 137 -13.29 -3.89 1.91
CA ASN A 137 -13.83 -5.09 2.52
C ASN A 137 -13.90 -6.32 1.59
N PRO A 138 -14.37 -6.23 0.32
CA PRO A 138 -14.44 -7.38 -0.58
C PRO A 138 -13.08 -8.03 -0.86
N TYR A 139 -12.00 -7.26 -0.75
CA TYR A 139 -10.64 -7.70 -1.05
C TYR A 139 -9.89 -8.20 0.19
N ARG A 140 -10.47 -8.03 1.39
CA ARG A 140 -9.84 -8.47 2.64
C ARG A 140 -9.77 -9.99 2.66
N LYS A 141 -8.57 -10.51 2.92
CA LYS A 141 -8.42 -11.94 3.21
C LYS A 141 -8.97 -12.20 4.61
N LEU A 142 -10.21 -12.67 4.69
CA LEU A 142 -10.78 -13.16 5.93
C LEU A 142 -9.88 -14.31 6.40
N ARG A 143 -9.25 -14.16 7.58
CA ARG A 143 -8.67 -15.31 8.26
C ARG A 143 -9.88 -16.18 8.62
N GLY A 144 -10.08 -17.26 7.87
CA GLY A 144 -11.09 -18.27 8.19
C GLY A 144 -10.89 -18.73 9.63
N ILE A 145 -12.01 -18.90 10.34
CA ILE A 145 -12.11 -19.62 11.61
C ILE A 145 -11.60 -21.05 11.41
#